data_AF-A0A812L8T6-F1
#
_entry.id   AF-A0A812L8T6-F1
#
_cell.length_a   1.000
_cell.length_b   1.000
_cell.length_c   1.000
_cell.angle_alpha   90.00
_cell.angle_beta   90.00
_cell.angle_gamma   90.00
#
_symmetry.space_group_name_H-M   'P 1'
#
loop_
_entity.id
_entity.type
_entity.pdbx_description
1 polymer ?
#
loop_
_entity_poly.entity_id
_entity_poly.type
_entity_poly.pdbx_seq_one_letter_code
_entity_poly.pdbx_strand_id
1 'polypeptide(L)'
;MRGKHATKPIEEVIAEAKQLAADGVRELVVVAQDTTYYGMDLYGEPRLAELIHKLDEVEGLEWVRLMYLYPMYFSDDVIDAIAQSKKVVPYIDMPLQHASDAMLKRMQRRVASGPTRELVQKLRDRIPNLVLRTTFITGFPGETDADFAELCDFVEEFRFERLGVFTYSLEPDTPAARLPNHLPEEIKEQRRDELMAIQQRLAFEWADAQIGKQMDVLIDNPVPGERAAWIGRTAADAPDVDCVAYVTGEGLQPGDIVPCEVVARNDYDLVTGNHRWTRMHTDESPRMTRIIANEMNFDRIACNMIRKLSDPPNAITASRLVVTVACFVCLSLGWYRAGLVAFVLAAATDWADGYWARRWGPITKLGRVLDPLADKLLICGVYIYLAAIPDSRVLPWMTVLILAREFVVTTLRAMVESAGGDFSAVWIGKWKFTLQVIAAALSLLYVSPWRTAGWPTPVTLGAGLVDAFVWAMLIVTAISGVTYTRAAIAAMRSSQPTLE
;
A
#
# COMPACT_ATOMS: atom_id res chain seq x y z
N MET A 1 17.09 -3.74 -15.49
CA MET A 1 17.56 -5.13 -15.32
C MET A 1 18.77 -5.14 -14.39
N ARG A 2 18.87 -6.12 -13.48
CA ARG A 2 19.85 -6.14 -12.36
C ARG A 2 21.21 -6.81 -12.69
N GLY A 3 21.51 -7.08 -13.97
CA GLY A 3 22.75 -7.72 -14.41
C GLY A 3 22.59 -9.19 -14.79
N LYS A 4 23.70 -9.90 -14.98
CA LYS A 4 23.73 -11.36 -15.21
C LYS A 4 23.45 -12.10 -13.89
N HIS A 5 22.99 -13.35 -13.98
CA HIS A 5 22.92 -14.23 -12.82
C HIS A 5 24.31 -14.38 -12.19
N ALA A 6 24.35 -14.38 -10.86
CA ALA A 6 25.54 -14.56 -10.05
C ALA A 6 25.16 -15.38 -8.82
N THR A 7 25.50 -16.66 -8.83
CA THR A 7 25.26 -17.58 -7.71
C THR A 7 26.34 -17.42 -6.64
N LYS A 8 25.92 -17.37 -5.37
CA LYS A 8 26.82 -17.50 -4.21
C LYS A 8 27.16 -18.98 -3.98
N PRO A 9 28.44 -19.36 -3.79
CA PRO A 9 28.82 -20.75 -3.51
C PRO A 9 28.07 -21.35 -2.30
N ILE A 10 27.75 -22.65 -2.36
CA ILE A 10 27.02 -23.36 -1.29
C ILE A 10 27.74 -23.20 0.05
N GLU A 11 29.07 -23.33 0.07
CA GLU A 11 29.86 -23.25 1.28
C GLU A 11 29.71 -21.89 1.99
N GLU A 12 29.61 -20.81 1.22
CA GLU A 12 29.38 -19.46 1.75
C GLU A 12 27.94 -19.31 2.27
N VAL A 13 26.94 -19.83 1.55
CA VAL A 13 25.54 -19.81 2.01
C VAL A 13 25.39 -20.57 3.32
N ILE A 14 26.01 -21.75 3.44
CA ILE A 14 25.97 -22.56 4.67
C ILE A 14 26.75 -21.90 5.81
N ALA A 15 27.87 -21.24 5.53
CA ALA A 15 28.61 -20.49 6.55
C ALA A 15 27.78 -19.33 7.11
N GLU A 16 27.10 -18.57 6.24
CA GLU A 16 26.19 -17.49 6.64
C GLU A 16 24.99 -18.02 7.42
N ALA A 17 24.38 -19.13 6.97
CA ALA A 17 23.27 -19.77 7.67
C ALA A 17 23.67 -20.20 9.09
N LYS A 18 24.87 -20.79 9.26
CA LYS A 18 25.41 -21.16 10.58
C LYS A 18 25.66 -19.96 11.46
N GLN A 19 26.17 -18.85 10.90
CA GLN A 19 26.39 -17.62 11.66
C GLN A 19 25.05 -17.03 12.14
N LEU A 20 24.05 -16.92 11.26
CA LEU A 20 22.72 -16.44 11.61
C LEU A 20 22.06 -17.32 12.69
N ALA A 21 22.19 -18.64 12.57
CA ALA A 21 21.70 -19.57 13.58
C ALA A 21 22.38 -19.35 14.94
N ALA A 22 23.69 -19.12 14.96
CA ALA A 22 24.44 -18.82 16.18
C ALA A 22 24.01 -17.48 16.83
N ASP A 23 23.54 -16.52 16.02
CA ASP A 23 22.98 -15.24 16.48
C ASP A 23 21.52 -15.37 16.96
N GLY A 24 20.93 -16.57 16.93
CA GLY A 24 19.59 -16.86 17.43
C GLY A 24 18.47 -16.78 16.38
N VAL A 25 18.81 -16.67 15.09
CA VAL A 25 17.81 -16.72 14.00
C VAL A 25 17.15 -18.10 13.97
N ARG A 26 15.82 -18.11 13.83
CA ARG A 26 15.00 -19.33 13.83
C ARG A 26 14.48 -19.72 12.46
N GLU A 27 14.16 -18.72 11.64
CA GLU A 27 13.70 -18.87 10.26
C GLU A 27 14.72 -18.23 9.31
N LEU A 28 15.23 -19.00 8.35
CA LEU A 28 16.06 -18.52 7.26
C LEU A 28 15.23 -18.40 5.99
N VAL A 29 15.17 -17.20 5.39
CA VAL A 29 14.48 -16.99 4.11
C VAL A 29 15.50 -16.92 2.98
N VAL A 30 15.47 -17.90 2.09
CA VAL A 30 16.33 -17.99 0.91
C VAL A 30 15.66 -17.23 -0.24
N VAL A 31 16.34 -16.18 -0.72
CA VAL A 31 15.85 -15.29 -1.77
C VAL A 31 16.83 -15.18 -2.93
N ALA A 32 16.29 -15.13 -4.15
CA ALA A 32 17.02 -14.82 -5.38
C ALA A 32 16.09 -14.12 -6.38
N GLN A 33 16.60 -13.76 -7.56
CA GLN A 33 15.72 -13.39 -8.67
C GLN A 33 14.94 -14.61 -9.21
N ASP A 34 15.60 -15.77 -9.20
CA ASP A 34 15.02 -17.08 -9.46
C ASP A 34 15.80 -18.10 -8.63
N THR A 35 15.16 -18.64 -7.59
CA THR A 35 15.81 -19.57 -6.66
C THR A 35 16.01 -20.96 -7.30
N THR A 36 15.17 -21.37 -8.26
CA THR A 36 15.34 -22.67 -8.94
C THR A 36 16.50 -22.67 -9.93
N TYR A 37 16.99 -21.48 -10.32
CA TYR A 37 18.22 -21.32 -11.12
C TYR A 37 19.51 -21.49 -10.31
N TYR A 38 19.44 -21.58 -8.97
CA TYR A 38 20.63 -21.61 -8.10
C TYR A 38 21.64 -22.68 -8.55
N GLY A 39 22.87 -22.24 -8.80
CA GLY A 39 23.99 -23.10 -9.20
C GLY A 39 24.25 -23.21 -10.70
N MET A 40 23.29 -22.85 -11.55
CA MET A 40 23.43 -22.99 -13.00
C MET A 40 24.63 -22.23 -13.59
N ASP A 41 24.86 -20.99 -13.14
CA ASP A 41 25.95 -20.13 -13.66
C ASP A 41 27.33 -20.44 -13.06
N LEU A 42 27.38 -21.04 -11.86
CA LEU A 42 28.62 -21.34 -11.15
C LEU A 42 29.08 -22.79 -11.34
N TYR A 43 28.15 -23.74 -11.20
CA TYR A 43 28.41 -25.18 -11.22
C TYR A 43 28.02 -25.83 -12.56
N GLY A 44 27.31 -25.12 -13.43
CA GLY A 44 26.86 -25.61 -14.74
C GLY A 44 25.56 -26.43 -14.70
N GLU A 45 24.99 -26.63 -13.51
CA GLU A 45 23.77 -27.41 -13.27
C GLU A 45 22.99 -26.85 -12.06
N PRO A 46 21.66 -27.08 -11.95
CA PRO A 46 20.89 -26.61 -10.81
C PRO A 46 21.29 -27.39 -9.55
N ARG A 47 21.57 -26.69 -8.45
CA ARG A 47 21.99 -27.29 -7.16
C ARG A 47 21.10 -26.92 -5.98
N LEU A 48 19.86 -26.51 -6.24
CA LEU A 48 18.92 -26.16 -5.18
C LEU A 48 18.61 -27.34 -4.26
N ALA A 49 18.46 -28.56 -4.79
CA ALA A 49 18.24 -29.77 -3.98
C ALA A 49 19.42 -30.05 -3.03
N GLU A 50 20.66 -29.95 -3.53
CA GLU A 50 21.88 -30.07 -2.71
C GLU A 50 21.92 -29.01 -1.61
N LEU A 51 21.60 -27.76 -1.95
CA LEU A 51 21.55 -26.66 -0.99
C LEU A 51 20.51 -26.92 0.11
N ILE A 52 19.31 -27.40 -0.24
CA ILE A 52 18.26 -27.76 0.73
C ILE A 52 18.78 -28.81 1.71
N HIS A 53 19.36 -29.90 1.22
CA HIS A 53 19.92 -30.95 2.07
C HIS A 53 21.02 -30.41 3.00
N LYS A 54 21.86 -29.49 2.51
CA LYS A 54 22.91 -28.87 3.33
C LYS A 54 22.35 -27.90 4.38
N LEU A 55 21.29 -27.16 4.07
CA LEU A 55 20.60 -26.29 5.03
C LEU A 55 19.91 -27.12 6.13
N ASP A 56 19.39 -28.29 5.80
CA ASP A 56 18.82 -29.23 6.77
C ASP A 56 19.84 -29.67 7.84
N GLU A 57 21.12 -29.73 7.49
CA GLU A 57 22.22 -30.08 8.42
C GLU A 57 22.61 -28.92 9.36
N VAL A 58 22.13 -27.68 9.14
CA VAL A 58 22.52 -26.50 9.95
C VAL A 58 21.79 -26.48 11.29
N GLU A 59 22.47 -26.83 12.38
CA GLU A 59 21.93 -26.74 13.74
C GLU A 59 21.51 -25.31 14.12
N GLY A 60 20.46 -25.18 14.94
CA GLY A 60 19.93 -23.90 15.41
C GLY A 60 18.84 -23.27 14.53
N LEU A 61 18.79 -23.62 13.24
CA LEU A 61 17.67 -23.28 12.37
C LEU A 61 16.53 -24.27 12.55
N GLU A 62 15.31 -23.74 12.67
CA GLU A 62 14.09 -24.55 12.74
C GLU A 62 13.34 -24.49 11.41
N TRP A 63 13.21 -23.30 10.81
CA TRP A 63 12.53 -23.09 9.54
C TRP A 63 13.47 -22.56 8.45
N VAL A 64 13.29 -23.06 7.23
CA VAL A 64 13.91 -22.55 6.01
C VAL A 64 12.80 -22.31 5.00
N ARG A 65 12.69 -21.09 4.48
CA ARG A 65 11.68 -20.71 3.48
C ARG A 65 12.34 -20.39 2.16
N LEU A 66 11.85 -21.00 1.10
CA LEU A 66 12.28 -20.70 -0.26
C LEU A 66 11.28 -19.72 -0.90
N MET A 67 11.77 -18.62 -1.46
CA MET A 67 10.92 -17.65 -2.17
C MET A 67 11.39 -17.45 -3.61
N TYR A 68 10.50 -16.92 -4.46
CA TYR A 68 10.80 -16.63 -5.86
C TYR A 68 11.25 -17.86 -6.68
N LEU A 69 10.49 -18.95 -6.57
CA LEU A 69 10.73 -20.17 -7.36
C LEU A 69 10.09 -20.03 -8.75
N TYR A 70 10.86 -20.23 -9.80
CA TYR A 70 10.32 -20.19 -11.16
C TYR A 70 10.02 -21.61 -11.68
N PRO A 71 8.88 -21.83 -12.38
CA PRO A 71 8.42 -23.16 -12.77
C PRO A 71 9.34 -23.93 -13.73
N MET A 72 10.26 -23.26 -14.42
CA MET A 72 11.10 -23.90 -15.45
C MET A 72 12.09 -24.93 -14.90
N TYR A 73 12.71 -24.65 -13.75
CA TYR A 73 13.81 -25.47 -13.21
C TYR A 73 13.38 -26.29 -11.99
N PHE A 74 12.09 -26.64 -11.93
CA PHE A 74 11.55 -27.44 -10.84
C PHE A 74 11.72 -28.94 -11.15
N SER A 75 12.86 -29.51 -10.75
CA SER A 75 13.13 -30.95 -10.93
C SER A 75 12.48 -31.79 -9.83
N ASP A 76 12.35 -33.09 -10.09
CA ASP A 76 11.83 -34.06 -9.11
C ASP A 76 12.68 -34.11 -7.85
N ASP A 77 14.00 -33.98 -7.99
CA ASP A 77 14.93 -33.94 -6.86
C ASP A 77 14.68 -32.72 -5.96
N VAL A 78 14.30 -31.57 -6.51
CA VAL A 78 13.93 -30.38 -5.71
C VAL A 78 12.61 -30.62 -4.99
N ILE A 79 11.60 -31.21 -5.65
CA ILE A 79 10.32 -31.55 -5.02
C ILE A 79 10.55 -32.51 -3.86
N ASP A 80 11.36 -33.54 -4.06
CA ASP A 80 11.70 -34.52 -3.03
C ASP A 80 12.50 -33.92 -1.89
N ALA A 81 13.48 -33.05 -2.19
CA ALA A 81 14.24 -32.35 -1.17
C ALA A 81 13.34 -31.48 -0.28
N ILE A 82 12.37 -30.76 -0.86
CA ILE A 82 11.39 -29.98 -0.09
C ILE A 82 10.48 -30.90 0.72
N ALA A 83 9.91 -31.94 0.11
CA ALA A 83 8.95 -32.84 0.74
C ALA A 83 9.54 -33.64 1.92
N GLN A 84 10.82 -34.00 1.84
CA GLN A 84 11.51 -34.83 2.83
C GLN A 84 12.25 -34.00 3.89
N SER A 85 12.41 -32.70 3.66
CA SER A 85 13.13 -31.82 4.56
C SER A 85 12.40 -31.67 5.89
N LYS A 86 13.18 -31.54 6.97
CA LYS A 86 12.64 -31.30 8.31
C LYS A 86 12.52 -29.82 8.65
N LYS A 87 13.23 -28.95 7.92
CA LYS A 87 13.32 -27.52 8.21
C LYS A 87 12.71 -26.67 7.11
N VAL A 88 12.75 -27.13 5.86
CA VAL A 88 12.09 -26.43 4.75
C VAL A 88 10.59 -26.49 4.97
N VAL A 89 9.99 -25.32 5.19
CA VAL A 89 8.54 -25.22 5.34
C VAL A 89 7.86 -25.60 4.02
N PRO A 90 6.70 -26.29 4.04
CA PRO A 90 5.99 -26.71 2.83
C PRO A 90 5.26 -25.51 2.21
N TYR A 91 6.04 -24.53 1.75
CA TYR A 91 5.58 -23.27 1.19
C TYR A 91 6.37 -22.99 -0.09
N ILE A 92 5.66 -22.79 -1.19
CA ILE A 92 6.25 -22.49 -2.49
C ILE A 92 5.66 -21.18 -3.01
N ASP A 93 6.51 -20.16 -3.12
CA ASP A 93 6.20 -18.92 -3.82
C ASP A 93 6.62 -19.02 -5.30
N MET A 94 5.65 -19.23 -6.17
CA MET A 94 5.84 -19.45 -7.60
C MET A 94 4.99 -18.49 -8.43
N PRO A 95 5.53 -17.32 -8.83
CA PRO A 95 4.76 -16.31 -9.55
C PRO A 95 4.50 -16.71 -11.02
N LEU A 96 3.27 -17.16 -11.31
CA LEU A 96 2.87 -17.69 -12.63
C LEU A 96 2.55 -16.60 -13.67
N GLN A 97 2.13 -15.42 -13.24
CA GLN A 97 1.72 -14.24 -14.04
C GLN A 97 0.42 -14.38 -14.83
N HIS A 98 0.18 -15.51 -15.50
CA HIS A 98 -1.08 -15.79 -16.19
C HIS A 98 -1.28 -17.30 -16.36
N ALA A 99 -2.48 -17.74 -16.77
CA ALA A 99 -2.78 -19.14 -17.09
C ALA A 99 -2.90 -19.40 -18.61
N SER A 100 -3.51 -18.49 -19.38
CA SER A 100 -3.61 -18.61 -20.85
C SER A 100 -2.24 -18.68 -21.55
N ASP A 101 -2.10 -19.64 -22.45
CA ASP A 101 -0.92 -19.81 -23.32
C ASP A 101 -0.67 -18.57 -24.21
N ALA A 102 -1.73 -17.93 -24.69
CA ALA A 102 -1.62 -16.73 -25.50
C ALA A 102 -1.00 -15.58 -24.69
N MET A 103 -1.42 -15.41 -23.43
CA MET A 103 -0.87 -14.40 -22.55
C MET A 103 0.54 -14.74 -22.07
N LEU A 104 0.80 -15.99 -21.65
CA LEU A 104 2.12 -16.45 -21.26
C LEU A 104 3.15 -16.20 -22.36
N LYS A 105 2.82 -16.54 -23.62
CA LYS A 105 3.67 -16.26 -24.78
C LYS A 105 3.91 -14.76 -24.99
N ARG A 106 2.88 -13.93 -24.84
CA ARG A 106 3.01 -12.46 -24.97
C ARG A 106 3.85 -11.84 -23.85
N MET A 107 3.75 -12.38 -22.64
CA MET A 107 4.59 -12.04 -21.48
C MET A 107 6.02 -12.59 -21.58
N GLN A 108 6.37 -13.25 -22.70
CA GLN A 108 7.66 -13.90 -22.92
C GLN A 108 8.00 -14.96 -21.86
N ARG A 109 6.97 -15.56 -21.28
CA ARG A 109 7.13 -16.74 -20.45
C ARG A 109 7.53 -17.91 -21.34
N ARG A 110 8.48 -18.69 -20.84
CA ARG A 110 9.00 -19.88 -21.51
C ARG A 110 8.30 -21.16 -21.02
N VAL A 111 7.17 -21.00 -20.36
CA VAL A 111 6.32 -22.07 -19.82
C VAL A 111 4.90 -21.89 -20.36
N ALA A 112 4.24 -23.00 -20.63
CA ALA A 112 2.85 -23.06 -21.11
C ALA A 112 1.91 -23.52 -19.98
N SER A 113 0.61 -23.33 -20.17
CA SER A 113 -0.48 -23.66 -19.25
C SER A 113 -0.44 -25.15 -18.86
N GLY A 114 -0.38 -26.06 -19.83
CA GLY A 114 -0.37 -27.51 -19.60
C GLY A 114 0.75 -27.99 -18.66
N PRO A 115 2.05 -27.75 -18.99
CA PRO A 115 3.16 -28.10 -18.09
C PRO A 115 3.08 -27.43 -16.72
N THR A 116 2.53 -26.21 -16.64
CA THR A 116 2.32 -25.52 -15.36
C THR A 116 1.27 -26.22 -14.51
N ARG A 117 0.16 -26.65 -15.10
CA ARG A 117 -0.88 -27.46 -14.44
C ARG A 117 -0.33 -28.77 -13.91
N GLU A 118 0.44 -29.49 -14.72
CA GLU A 118 1.11 -30.74 -14.34
C GLU A 118 2.07 -30.51 -13.16
N LEU A 119 2.86 -29.44 -13.20
CA LEU A 119 3.76 -29.09 -12.10
C LEU A 119 3.00 -28.78 -10.81
N VAL A 120 1.98 -27.92 -10.86
CA VAL A 120 1.19 -27.56 -9.67
C VAL A 120 0.53 -28.80 -9.06
N GLN A 121 -0.05 -29.68 -9.89
CA GLN A 121 -0.63 -30.94 -9.42
C GLN A 121 0.44 -31.82 -8.76
N LYS A 122 1.59 -31.99 -9.41
CA LYS A 122 2.70 -32.79 -8.89
C LYS A 122 3.22 -32.27 -7.54
N LEU A 123 3.28 -30.96 -7.37
CA LEU A 123 3.67 -30.34 -6.10
C LEU A 123 2.67 -30.67 -4.98
N ARG A 124 1.37 -30.51 -5.26
CA ARG A 124 0.31 -30.83 -4.28
C ARG A 124 0.27 -32.32 -3.91
N ASP A 125 0.53 -33.21 -4.87
CA ASP A 125 0.53 -34.65 -4.63
C ASP A 125 1.73 -35.12 -3.79
N ARG A 126 2.89 -34.46 -3.95
CA ARG A 126 4.16 -34.92 -3.38
C ARG A 126 4.60 -34.19 -2.12
N ILE A 127 4.17 -32.95 -1.90
CA ILE A 127 4.53 -32.15 -0.73
C ILE A 127 3.33 -32.08 0.21
N PRO A 128 3.34 -32.80 1.35
CA PRO A 128 2.24 -32.77 2.30
C PRO A 128 2.04 -31.38 2.89
N ASN A 129 0.78 -30.99 3.09
CA ASN A 129 0.39 -29.69 3.66
C ASN A 129 0.97 -28.47 2.90
N LEU A 130 1.22 -28.62 1.60
CA LEU A 130 1.77 -27.57 0.77
C LEU A 130 0.87 -26.33 0.71
N VAL A 131 1.48 -25.17 0.94
CA VAL A 131 0.91 -23.84 0.72
C VAL A 131 1.53 -23.27 -0.54
N LEU A 132 0.69 -23.02 -1.55
CA LEU A 132 1.12 -22.39 -2.79
C LEU A 132 0.79 -20.90 -2.77
N ARG A 133 1.84 -20.10 -2.96
CA ARG A 133 1.75 -18.68 -3.24
C ARG A 133 2.01 -18.40 -4.71
N THR A 134 1.18 -17.58 -5.32
CA THR A 134 1.41 -17.10 -6.69
C THR A 134 1.06 -15.64 -6.87
N THR A 135 1.34 -15.11 -8.06
CA THR A 135 1.00 -13.75 -8.46
C THR A 135 0.55 -13.75 -9.91
N PHE A 136 -0.55 -13.06 -10.18
CA PHE A 136 -1.11 -12.87 -11.52
C PHE A 136 -1.13 -11.39 -11.91
N ILE A 137 -1.01 -11.13 -13.21
CA ILE A 137 -1.17 -9.82 -13.82
C ILE A 137 -2.40 -9.85 -14.71
N THR A 138 -3.37 -8.99 -14.44
CA THR A 138 -4.54 -8.77 -15.28
C THR A 138 -4.36 -7.54 -16.16
N GLY A 139 -5.03 -7.52 -17.31
CA GLY A 139 -5.04 -6.38 -18.21
C GLY A 139 -3.76 -6.22 -19.04
N PHE A 140 -3.00 -7.31 -19.24
CA PHE A 140 -1.80 -7.27 -20.07
C PHE A 140 -2.14 -6.94 -21.54
N PRO A 141 -1.26 -6.26 -22.30
CA PRO A 141 -1.59 -5.83 -23.67
C PRO A 141 -2.04 -6.98 -24.59
N GLY A 142 -3.31 -6.92 -24.98
CA GLY A 142 -4.00 -7.91 -25.81
C GLY A 142 -4.73 -9.03 -25.07
N GLU A 143 -4.88 -8.96 -23.74
CA GLU A 143 -5.67 -9.90 -22.93
C GLU A 143 -7.16 -9.85 -23.29
N THR A 144 -7.71 -10.97 -23.76
CA THR A 144 -9.13 -11.09 -24.13
C THR A 144 -9.99 -11.58 -22.97
N ASP A 145 -11.31 -11.50 -23.11
CA ASP A 145 -12.23 -12.04 -22.09
C ASP A 145 -12.09 -13.56 -21.94
N ALA A 146 -11.76 -14.29 -23.01
CA ALA A 146 -11.51 -15.72 -22.97
C ALA A 146 -10.23 -16.06 -22.19
N ASP A 147 -9.16 -15.26 -22.38
CA ASP A 147 -7.92 -15.43 -21.62
C ASP A 147 -8.15 -15.20 -20.13
N PHE A 148 -8.94 -14.17 -19.79
CA PHE A 148 -9.28 -13.86 -18.41
C PHE A 148 -10.18 -14.92 -17.77
N ALA A 149 -11.17 -15.43 -18.50
CA ALA A 149 -12.01 -16.53 -18.04
C ALA A 149 -11.19 -17.80 -17.74
N GLU A 150 -10.24 -18.16 -18.63
CA GLU A 150 -9.32 -19.28 -18.38
C GLU A 150 -8.48 -19.07 -17.11
N LEU A 151 -8.06 -17.83 -16.83
CA LEU A 151 -7.34 -17.49 -15.61
C LEU A 151 -8.22 -17.65 -14.36
N CYS A 152 -9.48 -17.22 -14.40
CA CYS A 152 -10.43 -17.44 -13.31
C CYS A 152 -10.64 -18.94 -13.05
N ASP A 153 -10.88 -19.73 -14.10
CA ASP A 153 -11.06 -21.18 -14.01
C ASP A 153 -9.82 -21.87 -13.42
N PHE A 154 -8.63 -21.44 -13.82
CA PHE A 154 -7.36 -21.95 -13.29
C PHE A 154 -7.23 -21.69 -11.78
N VAL A 155 -7.62 -20.50 -11.29
CA VAL A 155 -7.56 -20.18 -9.86
C VAL A 155 -8.57 -21.01 -9.06
N GLU A 156 -9.79 -21.20 -9.60
CA GLU A 156 -10.82 -22.06 -8.99
C GLU A 156 -10.39 -23.53 -8.91
N GLU A 157 -9.72 -24.03 -9.94
CA GLU A 157 -9.25 -25.42 -10.04
C GLU A 157 -8.13 -25.70 -9.04
N PHE A 158 -7.08 -24.86 -9.00
CA PHE A 158 -5.89 -25.13 -8.19
C PHE A 158 -5.93 -24.56 -6.77
N ARG A 159 -6.91 -23.70 -6.46
CA ARG A 159 -7.26 -23.24 -5.12
C ARG A 159 -6.04 -22.77 -4.31
N PHE A 160 -5.34 -21.75 -4.80
CA PHE A 160 -4.13 -21.22 -4.17
C PHE A 160 -4.43 -20.64 -2.77
N GLU A 161 -3.59 -20.98 -1.80
CA GLU A 161 -3.72 -20.50 -0.43
C GLU A 161 -3.35 -19.02 -0.31
N ARG A 162 -2.37 -18.56 -1.10
CA ARG A 162 -1.94 -17.16 -1.18
C ARG A 162 -1.82 -16.73 -2.65
N LEU A 163 -2.44 -15.61 -3.02
CA LEU A 163 -2.37 -15.11 -4.39
C LEU A 163 -2.54 -13.60 -4.40
N GLY A 164 -1.62 -12.92 -5.09
CA GLY A 164 -1.73 -11.49 -5.39
C GLY A 164 -2.12 -11.25 -6.84
N VAL A 165 -3.02 -10.28 -7.08
CA VAL A 165 -3.38 -9.84 -8.43
C VAL A 165 -2.98 -8.38 -8.60
N PHE A 166 -2.24 -8.08 -9.67
CA PHE A 166 -1.83 -6.74 -10.03
C PHE A 166 -2.36 -6.38 -11.41
N THR A 167 -2.73 -5.12 -11.63
CA THR A 167 -3.00 -4.66 -13.00
C THR A 167 -1.69 -4.43 -13.73
N TYR A 168 -1.70 -4.68 -15.05
CA TYR A 168 -0.58 -4.28 -15.89
C TYR A 168 -0.39 -2.76 -15.87
N SER A 169 0.79 -2.34 -15.41
CA SER A 169 1.25 -0.96 -15.45
C SER A 169 2.22 -0.76 -16.61
N LEU A 170 2.00 0.30 -17.40
CA LEU A 170 2.87 0.63 -18.52
C LEU A 170 4.17 1.25 -18.01
N GLU A 171 5.28 0.55 -18.27
CA GLU A 171 6.64 1.02 -17.97
C GLU A 171 7.39 1.31 -19.28
N PRO A 172 7.77 2.56 -19.59
CA PRO A 172 8.26 2.98 -20.91
C PRO A 172 9.42 2.15 -21.47
N ASP A 173 10.31 1.69 -20.60
CA ASP A 173 11.54 0.97 -20.98
C ASP A 173 11.34 -0.54 -21.15
N THR A 174 10.11 -1.04 -21.01
CA THR A 174 9.82 -2.48 -21.10
C THR A 174 9.45 -2.91 -22.52
N PRO A 175 9.77 -4.16 -22.92
CA PRO A 175 9.26 -4.71 -24.18
C PRO A 175 7.73 -4.67 -24.29
N ALA A 176 7.03 -4.83 -23.16
CA ALA A 176 5.57 -4.80 -23.08
C ALA A 176 4.97 -3.46 -23.48
N ALA A 177 5.64 -2.33 -23.22
CA ALA A 177 5.16 -1.01 -23.61
C ALA A 177 5.00 -0.85 -25.14
N ARG A 178 5.78 -1.61 -25.92
CA ARG A 178 5.74 -1.61 -27.39
C ARG A 178 4.67 -2.53 -27.99
N LEU A 179 3.99 -3.33 -27.15
CA LEU A 179 2.93 -4.22 -27.63
C LEU A 179 1.68 -3.40 -28.00
N PRO A 180 0.96 -3.79 -29.06
CA PRO A 180 -0.33 -3.19 -29.39
C PRO A 180 -1.44 -3.70 -28.45
N ASN A 181 -2.61 -3.05 -28.52
CA ASN A 181 -3.84 -3.44 -27.82
C ASN A 181 -3.73 -3.34 -26.29
N HIS A 182 -3.27 -2.21 -25.77
CA HIS A 182 -3.36 -1.91 -24.34
C HIS A 182 -4.83 -1.78 -23.94
N LEU A 183 -5.19 -2.37 -22.80
CA LEU A 183 -6.55 -2.31 -22.28
C LEU A 183 -6.77 -0.99 -21.52
N PRO A 184 -7.99 -0.42 -21.56
CA PRO A 184 -8.40 0.66 -20.66
C PRO A 184 -8.22 0.26 -19.20
N GLU A 185 -7.81 1.20 -18.34
CA GLU A 185 -7.52 0.92 -16.93
C GLU A 185 -8.74 0.34 -16.20
N GLU A 186 -9.95 0.82 -16.53
CA GLU A 186 -11.22 0.32 -15.97
C GLU A 186 -11.38 -1.20 -16.17
N ILE A 187 -11.05 -1.73 -17.35
CA ILE A 187 -11.13 -3.18 -17.62
C ILE A 187 -10.09 -3.93 -16.79
N LYS A 188 -8.88 -3.38 -16.64
CA LYS A 188 -7.83 -4.02 -15.84
C LYS A 188 -8.24 -4.10 -14.36
N GLU A 189 -8.76 -3.00 -13.82
CA GLU A 189 -9.24 -2.93 -12.44
C GLU A 189 -10.43 -3.85 -12.20
N GLN A 190 -11.41 -3.87 -13.11
CA GLN A 190 -12.54 -4.80 -13.06
C GLN A 190 -12.06 -6.25 -12.99
N ARG A 191 -11.16 -6.65 -13.90
CA ARG A 191 -10.58 -8.01 -13.93
C ARG A 191 -9.78 -8.34 -12.68
N ARG A 192 -9.00 -7.38 -12.17
CA ARG A 192 -8.28 -7.53 -10.89
C ARG A 192 -9.26 -7.82 -9.75
N ASP A 193 -10.30 -7.02 -9.64
CA ASP A 193 -11.25 -7.09 -8.54
C ASP A 193 -12.09 -8.38 -8.59
N GLU A 194 -12.47 -8.82 -9.79
CA GLU A 194 -13.16 -10.09 -10.01
C GLU A 194 -12.29 -11.30 -9.60
N LEU A 195 -11.03 -11.35 -10.05
CA LEU A 195 -10.11 -12.42 -9.68
C LEU A 195 -9.75 -12.39 -8.19
N MET A 196 -9.61 -11.20 -7.60
CA MET A 196 -9.39 -11.03 -6.16
C MET A 196 -10.59 -11.49 -5.33
N ALA A 197 -11.82 -11.33 -5.82
CA ALA A 197 -13.02 -11.83 -5.15
C ALA A 197 -13.05 -13.36 -5.09
N ILE A 198 -12.69 -14.03 -6.20
CA ILE A 198 -12.49 -15.49 -6.24
C ILE A 198 -11.43 -15.91 -5.22
N GLN A 199 -10.26 -15.28 -5.27
CA GLN A 199 -9.16 -15.61 -4.37
C GLN A 199 -9.53 -15.39 -2.89
N GLN A 200 -10.22 -14.30 -2.56
CA GLN A 200 -10.64 -14.01 -1.19
C GLN A 200 -11.48 -15.15 -0.63
N ARG A 201 -12.47 -15.61 -1.41
CA ARG A 201 -13.31 -16.73 -1.02
C ARG A 201 -12.48 -18.00 -0.76
N LEU A 202 -11.56 -18.33 -1.67
CA LEU A 202 -10.70 -19.51 -1.53
C LEU A 202 -9.76 -19.42 -0.32
N ALA A 203 -9.16 -18.26 -0.08
CA ALA A 203 -8.31 -18.02 1.09
C ALA A 203 -9.09 -18.14 2.41
N PHE A 204 -10.33 -17.65 2.44
CA PHE A 204 -11.21 -17.77 3.61
C PHE A 204 -11.65 -19.21 3.84
N GLU A 205 -12.02 -19.95 2.81
CA GLU A 205 -12.34 -21.37 2.89
C GLU A 205 -11.15 -22.18 3.43
N TRP A 206 -9.92 -21.87 2.98
CA TRP A 206 -8.71 -22.50 3.52
C TRP A 206 -8.48 -22.16 5.00
N ALA A 207 -8.64 -20.89 5.38
CA ALA A 207 -8.45 -20.44 6.76
C ALA A 207 -9.50 -21.05 7.71
N ASP A 208 -10.77 -21.11 7.28
CA ASP A 208 -11.86 -21.78 7.99
C ASP A 208 -11.56 -23.27 8.18
N ALA A 209 -10.98 -23.93 7.17
CA ALA A 209 -10.55 -25.33 7.28
C ALA A 209 -9.37 -25.56 8.24
N GLN A 210 -8.70 -24.50 8.72
CA GLN A 210 -7.66 -24.64 9.75
C GLN A 210 -8.20 -24.58 11.18
N ILE A 211 -9.43 -24.09 11.39
CA ILE A 211 -10.02 -23.99 12.73
C ILE A 211 -10.10 -25.37 13.39
N GLY A 212 -9.62 -25.45 14.63
CA GLY A 212 -9.51 -26.68 15.43
C GLY A 212 -8.24 -27.50 15.18
N LYS A 213 -7.39 -27.11 14.21
CA LYS A 213 -6.10 -27.78 13.98
C LYS A 213 -5.00 -27.19 14.86
N GLN A 214 -4.04 -28.05 15.20
CA GLN A 214 -2.78 -27.64 15.82
C GLN A 214 -1.78 -27.28 14.73
N MET A 215 -1.08 -26.16 14.90
CA MET A 215 0.00 -25.71 14.03
C MET A 215 1.07 -24.97 14.82
N ASP A 216 2.31 -25.09 14.35
CA ASP A 216 3.42 -24.35 14.91
C ASP A 216 3.37 -22.88 14.45
N VAL A 217 3.51 -21.97 15.42
CA VAL A 217 3.54 -20.53 15.20
C VAL A 217 4.86 -19.98 15.71
N LEU A 218 5.61 -19.34 14.81
CA LEU A 218 6.79 -18.55 15.14
C LEU A 218 6.35 -17.18 15.67
N ILE A 219 6.72 -16.85 16.90
CA ILE A 219 6.41 -15.58 17.54
C ILE A 219 7.36 -14.50 17.02
N ASP A 220 6.83 -13.43 16.43
CA ASP A 220 7.63 -12.31 15.92
C ASP A 220 7.64 -11.14 16.91
N ASN A 221 6.46 -10.69 17.37
CA ASN A 221 6.34 -9.47 18.16
C ASN A 221 5.24 -9.55 19.23
N PRO A 222 5.38 -8.88 20.39
CA PRO A 222 4.27 -8.69 21.31
C PRO A 222 3.23 -7.73 20.70
N VAL A 223 1.96 -7.90 21.06
CA VAL A 223 0.93 -6.90 20.76
C VAL A 223 1.12 -5.71 21.71
N PRO A 224 1.28 -4.47 21.20
CA PRO A 224 1.47 -3.30 22.06
C PRO A 224 0.31 -3.12 23.03
N GLY A 225 0.61 -2.89 24.31
CA GLY A 225 -0.39 -2.67 25.36
C GLY A 225 -0.99 -3.95 25.96
N GLU A 226 -0.75 -5.12 25.35
CA GLU A 226 -1.31 -6.39 25.80
C GLU A 226 -0.23 -7.33 26.35
N ARG A 227 -0.43 -7.86 27.57
CA ARG A 227 0.60 -8.65 28.26
C ARG A 227 0.70 -10.11 27.76
N ALA A 228 -0.42 -10.67 27.29
CA ALA A 228 -0.54 -12.08 26.94
C ALA A 228 -0.96 -12.29 25.48
N ALA A 229 -0.78 -11.28 24.62
CA ALA A 229 -1.11 -11.35 23.20
C ALA A 229 0.13 -11.07 22.34
N TRP A 230 0.28 -11.87 21.30
CA TRP A 230 1.46 -11.91 20.45
C TRP A 230 1.05 -11.96 18.98
N ILE A 231 1.94 -11.47 18.13
CA ILE A 231 1.88 -11.56 16.67
C ILE A 231 2.95 -12.57 16.26
N GLY A 232 2.54 -13.58 15.52
CA GLY A 232 3.43 -14.56 14.94
C GLY A 232 2.99 -14.96 13.54
N ARG A 233 3.64 -15.99 13.00
CA ARG A 233 3.38 -16.53 11.66
C ARG A 233 3.42 -18.04 11.67
N THR A 234 2.61 -18.64 10.81
CA THR A 234 2.61 -20.08 10.59
C THR A 234 3.60 -20.43 9.48
N ALA A 235 3.86 -21.72 9.26
CA ALA A 235 4.62 -22.18 8.10
C ALA A 235 3.99 -21.73 6.76
N ALA A 236 2.68 -21.42 6.75
CA ALA A 236 1.95 -20.94 5.57
C ALA A 236 2.20 -19.48 5.21
N ASP A 237 2.88 -18.70 6.07
CA ASP A 237 2.93 -17.24 5.95
C ASP A 237 4.37 -16.73 5.89
N ALA A 238 4.74 -16.15 4.75
CA ALA A 238 6.01 -15.44 4.59
C ALA A 238 6.02 -14.10 5.35
N PRO A 239 7.18 -13.66 5.87
CA PRO A 239 7.29 -12.38 6.58
C PRO A 239 6.93 -11.21 5.67
N ASP A 240 6.30 -10.18 6.26
CA ASP A 240 5.89 -8.90 5.64
C ASP A 240 4.89 -8.96 4.47
N VAL A 241 4.67 -10.14 3.88
CA VAL A 241 3.94 -10.30 2.62
C VAL A 241 2.61 -11.02 2.81
N ASP A 242 2.58 -12.03 3.67
CA ASP A 242 1.38 -12.85 3.89
C ASP A 242 0.69 -12.48 5.22
N CYS A 243 -0.14 -13.38 5.76
CA CYS A 243 -0.99 -13.15 6.91
C CYS A 243 -0.22 -13.21 8.24
N VAL A 244 -0.86 -12.76 9.32
CA VAL A 244 -0.36 -12.97 10.68
C VAL A 244 -1.24 -13.94 11.47
N ALA A 245 -0.65 -14.56 12.48
CA ALA A 245 -1.35 -15.32 13.50
C ALA A 245 -1.29 -14.55 14.83
N TYR A 246 -2.47 -14.27 15.41
CA TYR A 246 -2.58 -13.70 16.75
C TYR A 246 -2.57 -14.83 17.77
N VAL A 247 -1.60 -14.82 18.67
CA VAL A 247 -1.39 -15.89 19.66
C VAL A 247 -1.65 -15.36 21.06
N THR A 248 -2.51 -16.04 21.82
CA THR A 248 -2.66 -15.77 23.26
C THR A 248 -1.80 -16.72 24.08
N GLY A 249 -0.96 -16.17 24.96
CA GLY A 249 -0.09 -16.94 25.86
C GLY A 249 0.81 -16.09 26.75
N GLU A 250 1.17 -16.63 27.91
CA GLU A 250 2.11 -16.00 28.85
C GLU A 250 3.52 -16.57 28.70
N GLY A 251 4.53 -15.73 28.96
CA GLY A 251 5.93 -16.14 28.99
C GLY A 251 6.55 -16.47 27.63
N LEU A 252 5.87 -16.15 26.54
CA LEU A 252 6.41 -16.24 25.18
C LEU A 252 7.44 -15.13 24.93
N GLN A 253 8.33 -15.36 23.98
CA GLN A 253 9.33 -14.40 23.51
C GLN A 253 9.44 -14.44 21.99
N PRO A 254 9.88 -13.35 21.33
CA PRO A 254 10.22 -13.38 19.92
C PRO A 254 11.23 -14.48 19.60
N GLY A 255 10.99 -15.26 18.55
CA GLY A 255 11.79 -16.43 18.18
C GLY A 255 11.33 -17.75 18.82
N ASP A 256 10.33 -17.74 19.70
CA ASP A 256 9.70 -18.98 20.13
C ASP A 256 8.86 -19.56 18.99
N ILE A 257 8.98 -20.87 18.76
CA ILE A 257 8.06 -21.63 17.91
C ILE A 257 7.21 -22.49 18.82
N VAL A 258 5.91 -22.22 18.85
CA VAL A 258 4.98 -22.85 19.79
C VAL A 258 3.81 -23.52 19.08
N PRO A 259 3.37 -24.70 19.53
CA PRO A 259 2.18 -25.34 19.02
C PRO A 259 0.95 -24.58 19.52
N CYS A 260 0.12 -24.13 18.57
CA CYS A 260 -1.10 -23.40 18.85
C CYS A 260 -2.30 -24.04 18.15
N GLU A 261 -3.45 -24.01 18.83
CA GLU A 261 -4.72 -24.36 18.21
C GLU A 261 -5.29 -23.15 17.48
N VAL A 262 -5.69 -23.30 16.22
CA VAL A 262 -6.46 -22.25 15.54
C VAL A 262 -7.87 -22.25 16.08
N VAL A 263 -8.29 -21.16 16.71
CA VAL A 263 -9.63 -21.05 17.33
C VAL A 263 -10.60 -20.26 16.46
N ALA A 264 -10.08 -19.35 15.63
CA ALA A 264 -10.88 -18.54 14.72
C ALA A 264 -9.98 -17.96 13.61
N ARG A 265 -10.61 -17.30 12.64
CA ARG A 265 -9.94 -16.39 11.71
C ARG A 265 -10.49 -14.97 11.86
N ASN A 266 -9.67 -14.00 11.50
CA ASN A 266 -10.07 -12.61 11.33
C ASN A 266 -9.66 -12.17 9.91
N ASP A 267 -10.62 -12.12 9.00
CA ASP A 267 -10.38 -12.00 7.55
C ASP A 267 -9.36 -13.06 7.08
N TYR A 268 -8.17 -12.64 6.65
CA TYR A 268 -7.07 -13.49 6.20
C TYR A 268 -6.17 -13.99 7.35
N ASP A 269 -6.23 -13.32 8.50
CA ASP A 269 -5.39 -13.62 9.66
C ASP A 269 -5.98 -14.76 10.50
N LEU A 270 -5.12 -15.52 11.18
CA LEU A 270 -5.56 -16.56 12.11
C LEU A 270 -5.52 -16.07 13.55
N VAL A 271 -6.43 -16.57 14.37
CA VAL A 271 -6.42 -16.37 15.82
C VAL A 271 -6.20 -17.72 16.47
N THR A 272 -5.18 -17.80 17.32
CA THR A 272 -4.71 -19.06 17.88
C THR A 272 -4.53 -18.96 19.40
N GLY A 273 -4.79 -20.07 20.09
CA GLY A 273 -4.57 -20.21 21.52
C GLY A 273 -3.44 -21.19 21.81
N ASN A 274 -2.50 -20.81 22.69
CA ASN A 274 -1.50 -21.77 23.17
C ASN A 274 -2.18 -22.85 24.03
N HIS A 275 -1.87 -24.11 23.76
CA HIS A 275 -2.49 -25.31 24.35
C HIS A 275 -2.56 -25.32 25.89
N ARG A 276 -1.60 -24.65 26.55
CA ARG A 276 -1.55 -24.52 28.02
C ARG A 276 -2.62 -23.57 28.55
N TRP A 277 -3.01 -22.58 27.75
CA TRP A 277 -3.99 -21.55 28.08
C TRP A 277 -5.41 -22.00 27.77
N THR A 278 -5.63 -22.67 26.62
CA THR A 278 -6.94 -23.22 26.21
C THR A 278 -7.49 -24.26 27.19
N ARG A 279 -6.64 -25.07 27.84
CA ARG A 279 -7.10 -26.03 28.87
C ARG A 279 -7.53 -25.40 30.19
N MET A 280 -7.06 -24.20 30.54
CA MET A 280 -7.41 -23.54 31.80
C MET A 280 -8.69 -22.70 31.71
N HIS A 281 -9.07 -22.25 30.50
CA HIS A 281 -10.16 -21.28 30.30
C HIS A 281 -11.21 -21.78 29.30
N THR A 282 -11.74 -22.99 29.50
CA THR A 282 -12.72 -23.62 28.60
C THR A 282 -14.12 -22.97 28.64
N ASP A 283 -14.43 -22.09 29.60
CA ASP A 283 -15.77 -21.49 29.75
C ASP A 283 -15.86 -20.01 29.30
N GLU A 284 -14.72 -19.28 29.17
CA GLU A 284 -14.70 -17.85 28.81
C GLU A 284 -13.99 -17.52 27.48
N SER A 285 -13.32 -18.50 26.86
CA SER A 285 -12.51 -18.31 25.65
C SER A 285 -13.26 -17.68 24.46
N PRO A 286 -14.54 -18.00 24.15
CA PRO A 286 -15.20 -17.43 22.98
C PRO A 286 -15.60 -15.96 23.16
N ARG A 287 -15.84 -15.51 24.40
CA ARG A 287 -16.19 -14.11 24.71
C ARG A 287 -14.94 -13.23 24.70
N MET A 288 -13.85 -13.68 25.32
CA MET A 288 -12.60 -12.93 25.35
C MET A 288 -12.00 -12.81 23.94
N THR A 289 -12.06 -13.88 23.13
CA THR A 289 -11.58 -13.86 21.73
C THR A 289 -12.37 -12.88 20.85
N ARG A 290 -13.68 -12.72 21.09
CA ARG A 290 -14.51 -11.72 20.40
C ARG A 290 -14.23 -10.29 20.86
N ILE A 291 -13.94 -10.09 22.15
CA ILE A 291 -13.58 -8.78 22.71
C ILE A 291 -12.21 -8.35 22.17
N ILE A 292 -11.23 -9.25 22.19
CA ILE A 292 -9.89 -9.04 21.62
C ILE A 292 -9.97 -8.79 20.10
N ALA A 293 -10.73 -9.59 19.34
CA ALA A 293 -10.89 -9.37 17.90
C ALA A 293 -11.54 -8.00 17.58
N ASN A 294 -12.48 -7.53 18.40
CA ASN A 294 -13.13 -6.22 18.20
C ASN A 294 -12.28 -5.04 18.71
N GLU A 295 -11.62 -5.15 19.86
CA GLU A 295 -10.74 -4.11 20.41
C GLU A 295 -9.46 -3.97 19.57
N MET A 296 -8.88 -5.09 19.12
CA MET A 296 -7.73 -5.08 18.22
C MET A 296 -8.07 -4.54 16.83
N ASN A 297 -9.31 -4.65 16.34
CA ASN A 297 -9.69 -4.04 15.06
C ASN A 297 -9.62 -2.50 15.13
N PHE A 298 -9.99 -1.93 16.28
CA PHE A 298 -9.95 -0.49 16.50
C PHE A 298 -8.50 0.01 16.64
N ASP A 299 -7.69 -0.68 17.44
CA ASP A 299 -6.28 -0.31 17.65
C ASP A 299 -5.40 -0.61 16.44
N ARG A 300 -5.73 -1.62 15.61
CA ARG A 300 -5.01 -1.92 14.36
C ARG A 300 -5.36 -0.95 13.25
N ILE A 301 -6.61 -0.45 13.16
CA ILE A 301 -6.95 0.66 12.26
C ILE A 301 -6.18 1.92 12.68
N ALA A 302 -6.12 2.21 13.98
CA ALA A 302 -5.35 3.34 14.49
C ALA A 302 -3.85 3.18 14.24
N CYS A 303 -3.24 2.04 14.58
CA CYS A 303 -1.81 1.78 14.40
C CYS A 303 -1.39 1.68 12.94
N ASN A 304 -2.18 1.04 12.05
CA ASN A 304 -1.88 1.02 10.61
C ASN A 304 -2.05 2.40 9.98
N MET A 305 -3.00 3.21 10.46
CA MET A 305 -3.13 4.60 10.06
C MET A 305 -1.91 5.41 10.53
N ILE A 306 -1.48 5.26 11.78
CA ILE A 306 -0.29 5.92 12.35
C ILE A 306 0.99 5.50 11.62
N ARG A 307 1.17 4.20 11.32
CA ARG A 307 2.34 3.68 10.60
C ARG A 307 2.38 4.17 9.15
N LYS A 308 1.24 4.18 8.45
CA LYS A 308 1.14 4.78 7.10
C LYS A 308 1.32 6.29 7.10
N LEU A 309 0.96 6.98 8.17
CA LEU A 309 1.24 8.41 8.36
C LEU A 309 2.71 8.70 8.67
N SER A 310 3.49 7.70 9.12
CA SER A 310 4.92 7.84 9.42
C SER A 310 5.86 7.65 8.21
N ASP A 311 5.34 7.30 7.04
CA ASP A 311 6.12 7.34 5.79
C ASP A 311 6.55 8.79 5.48
N PRO A 312 7.80 9.07 5.05
CA PRO A 312 8.31 10.43 4.88
C PRO A 312 7.41 11.39 4.07
N PRO A 313 6.73 10.97 2.97
CA PRO A 313 5.80 11.84 2.25
C PRO A 313 4.50 12.11 3.04
N ASN A 314 3.95 11.06 3.67
CA ASN A 314 2.69 11.15 4.41
C ASN A 314 2.86 11.91 5.74
N ALA A 315 4.06 11.88 6.32
CA ALA A 315 4.41 12.63 7.53
C ALA A 315 4.38 14.14 7.28
N ILE A 316 4.77 14.60 6.09
CA ILE A 316 4.71 16.01 5.72
C ILE A 316 3.26 16.45 5.58
N THR A 317 2.42 15.69 4.87
CA THR A 317 0.96 15.95 4.77
C THR A 317 0.28 15.95 6.13
N ALA A 318 0.60 14.98 6.98
CA ALA A 318 0.08 14.90 8.35
C ALA A 318 0.50 16.12 9.18
N SER A 319 1.79 16.51 9.10
CA SER A 319 2.31 17.69 9.78
C SER A 319 1.61 18.97 9.30
N ARG A 320 1.32 19.10 7.99
CA ARG A 320 0.58 20.22 7.42
C ARG A 320 -0.82 20.32 8.01
N LEU A 321 -1.51 19.20 8.18
CA LEU A 321 -2.85 19.16 8.74
C LEU A 321 -2.85 19.58 10.22
N VAL A 322 -1.86 19.14 10.99
CA VAL A 322 -1.64 19.58 12.38
C VAL A 322 -1.34 21.09 12.45
N VAL A 323 -0.44 21.59 11.61
CA VAL A 323 -0.12 23.03 11.55
C VAL A 323 -1.33 23.85 11.10
N THR A 324 -2.15 23.32 10.20
CA THR A 324 -3.41 23.95 9.75
C THR A 324 -4.40 24.09 10.91
N VAL A 325 -4.58 23.05 11.72
CA VAL A 325 -5.42 23.10 12.93
C VAL A 325 -4.85 24.11 13.93
N ALA A 326 -3.54 24.10 14.17
CA ALA A 326 -2.87 25.06 15.04
C ALA A 326 -3.06 26.51 14.54
N CYS A 327 -3.01 26.74 13.22
CA CYS A 327 -3.34 28.01 12.61
C CYS A 327 -4.76 28.45 12.98
N PHE A 328 -5.77 27.58 12.81
CA PHE A 328 -7.16 27.91 13.17
C PHE A 328 -7.35 28.21 14.65
N VAL A 329 -6.68 27.46 15.53
CA VAL A 329 -6.68 27.75 16.97
C VAL A 329 -6.06 29.13 17.25
N CYS A 330 -4.96 29.48 16.59
CA CYS A 330 -4.36 30.81 16.75
C CYS A 330 -5.30 31.92 16.25
N LEU A 331 -5.98 31.71 15.12
CA LEU A 331 -6.91 32.69 14.57
C LEU A 331 -8.16 32.85 15.46
N SER A 332 -8.68 31.77 16.03
CA SER A 332 -9.85 31.81 16.94
C SER A 332 -9.53 32.49 18.28
N LEU A 333 -8.29 32.35 18.77
CA LEU A 333 -7.80 33.03 19.98
C LEU A 333 -7.35 34.48 19.73
N GLY A 334 -7.47 34.99 18.51
CA GLY A 334 -7.02 36.34 18.14
C GLY A 334 -5.50 36.51 18.04
N TRP A 335 -4.74 35.42 18.07
CA TRP A 335 -3.28 35.41 17.91
C TRP A 335 -2.87 35.46 16.45
N TYR A 336 -3.27 36.52 15.75
CA TYR A 336 -3.13 36.64 14.29
C TYR A 336 -1.69 36.51 13.79
N ARG A 337 -0.68 36.89 14.59
CA ARG A 337 0.75 36.70 14.24
C ARG A 337 1.15 35.24 14.24
N ALA A 338 0.79 34.50 15.29
CA ALA A 338 1.05 33.08 15.38
C ALA A 338 0.27 32.32 14.29
N GLY A 339 -0.97 32.73 14.04
CA GLY A 339 -1.79 32.22 12.93
C GLY A 339 -1.14 32.46 11.56
N LEU A 340 -0.60 33.66 11.30
CA LEU A 340 0.13 33.96 10.08
C LEU A 340 1.37 33.07 9.91
N VAL A 341 2.17 32.91 10.96
CA VAL A 341 3.37 32.05 10.91
C VAL A 341 2.97 30.60 10.60
N ALA A 342 1.97 30.07 11.30
CA ALA A 342 1.46 28.72 11.05
C ALA A 342 0.90 28.58 9.63
N PHE A 343 0.16 29.58 9.14
CA PHE A 343 -0.38 29.60 7.77
C PHE A 343 0.72 29.58 6.71
N VAL A 344 1.74 30.44 6.85
CA VAL A 344 2.86 30.51 5.90
C VAL A 344 3.68 29.21 5.94
N LEU A 345 3.90 28.63 7.12
CA LEU A 345 4.57 27.34 7.24
C LEU A 345 3.79 26.22 6.54
N ALA A 346 2.48 26.12 6.78
CA ALA A 346 1.63 25.12 6.12
C ALA A 346 1.59 25.31 4.59
N ALA A 347 1.49 26.56 4.10
CA ALA A 347 1.53 26.85 2.67
C ALA A 347 2.90 26.56 2.03
N ALA A 348 4.00 26.78 2.78
CA ALA A 348 5.36 26.50 2.31
C ALA A 348 5.64 24.99 2.24
N THR A 349 5.10 24.18 3.17
CA THR A 349 5.23 22.72 3.14
C THR A 349 4.64 22.10 1.87
N ASP A 350 3.58 22.70 1.31
CA ASP A 350 3.02 22.28 0.02
C ASP A 350 3.96 22.50 -1.17
N TRP A 351 4.63 23.65 -1.20
CA TRP A 351 5.58 23.96 -2.25
C TRP A 351 6.83 23.07 -2.18
N ALA A 352 7.23 22.69 -0.95
CA ALA A 352 8.29 21.72 -0.72
C ALA A 352 7.89 20.34 -1.26
N ASP A 353 6.69 19.84 -0.99
CA ASP A 353 6.27 18.52 -1.50
C ASP A 353 6.29 18.44 -3.03
N GLY A 354 5.88 19.50 -3.74
CA GLY A 354 5.97 19.56 -5.20
C GLY A 354 7.41 19.56 -5.78
N TYR A 355 8.41 19.90 -4.96
CA TYR A 355 9.85 19.82 -5.30
C TYR A 355 10.44 18.46 -4.90
N TRP A 356 10.06 17.93 -3.74
CA TRP A 356 10.60 16.69 -3.19
C TRP A 356 9.98 15.43 -3.81
N ALA A 357 8.68 15.45 -4.17
CA ALA A 357 8.00 14.37 -4.88
C ALA A 357 8.62 14.04 -6.25
N ARG A 358 9.35 14.98 -6.87
CA ARG A 358 10.09 14.72 -8.12
C ARG A 358 11.42 14.00 -7.92
N ARG A 359 11.90 13.89 -6.68
CA ARG A 359 13.25 13.42 -6.34
C ARG A 359 13.25 12.11 -5.54
N TRP A 360 12.13 11.73 -4.91
CA TRP A 360 12.02 10.54 -4.05
C TRP A 360 10.71 9.76 -4.27
N GLY A 361 10.59 9.08 -5.41
CA GLY A 361 9.68 7.93 -5.58
C GLY A 361 8.16 8.20 -5.64
N PRO A 362 7.35 7.13 -5.84
CA PRO A 362 5.93 7.20 -6.13
C PRO A 362 5.06 7.62 -4.93
N ILE A 363 4.03 8.43 -5.21
CA ILE A 363 3.06 8.97 -4.23
C ILE A 363 2.15 7.83 -3.73
N THR A 364 1.99 7.73 -2.41
CA THR A 364 1.13 6.71 -1.78
C THR A 364 -0.36 6.92 -2.16
N LYS A 365 -1.17 5.85 -2.18
CA LYS A 365 -2.63 5.96 -2.45
C LYS A 365 -3.34 6.87 -1.44
N LEU A 366 -2.88 6.89 -0.18
CA LEU A 366 -3.41 7.74 0.89
C LEU A 366 -3.03 9.23 0.66
N GLY A 367 -1.77 9.51 0.33
CA GLY A 367 -1.28 10.86 0.03
C GLY A 367 -2.04 11.51 -1.13
N ARG A 368 -2.33 10.76 -2.19
CA ARG A 368 -3.17 11.23 -3.33
C ARG A 368 -4.53 11.80 -2.92
N VAL A 369 -5.12 11.32 -1.82
CA VAL A 369 -6.41 11.80 -1.31
C VAL A 369 -6.22 12.88 -0.24
N LEU A 370 -5.24 12.71 0.65
CA LEU A 370 -5.01 13.62 1.77
C LEU A 370 -4.38 14.95 1.34
N ASP A 371 -3.49 14.97 0.36
CA ASP A 371 -2.80 16.21 -0.06
C ASP A 371 -3.80 17.24 -0.61
N PRO A 372 -4.67 16.91 -1.60
CA PRO A 372 -5.63 17.87 -2.13
C PRO A 372 -6.71 18.27 -1.11
N LEU A 373 -6.95 17.43 -0.10
CA LEU A 373 -7.88 17.72 0.99
C LEU A 373 -7.26 18.74 1.97
N ALA A 374 -6.01 18.52 2.38
CA ALA A 374 -5.29 19.41 3.28
C ALA A 374 -5.15 20.82 2.70
N ASP A 375 -4.87 20.93 1.40
CA ASP A 375 -4.75 22.22 0.70
C ASP A 375 -6.04 23.03 0.72
N LYS A 376 -7.16 22.37 0.41
CA LYS A 376 -8.49 23.00 0.45
C LYS A 376 -8.84 23.39 1.86
N LEU A 377 -8.57 22.52 2.84
CA LEU A 377 -8.86 22.80 4.24
C LEU A 377 -8.12 24.06 4.71
N LEU A 378 -6.82 24.18 4.44
CA LEU A 378 -6.00 25.33 4.82
C LEU A 378 -6.54 26.64 4.23
N ILE A 379 -6.72 26.71 2.91
CA ILE A 379 -7.16 27.93 2.24
C ILE A 379 -8.60 28.26 2.63
N CYS A 380 -9.54 27.33 2.48
CA CYS A 380 -10.95 27.56 2.79
C CYS A 380 -11.14 27.96 4.26
N GLY A 381 -10.46 27.27 5.18
CA GLY A 381 -10.53 27.56 6.60
C GLY A 381 -10.02 28.95 6.94
N VAL A 382 -8.84 29.36 6.43
CA VAL A 382 -8.31 30.70 6.69
C VAL A 382 -9.24 31.79 6.16
N TYR A 383 -9.81 31.64 4.97
CA TYR A 383 -10.77 32.61 4.43
C TYR A 383 -12.10 32.67 5.20
N ILE A 384 -12.54 31.56 5.82
CA ILE A 384 -13.69 31.57 6.75
C ILE A 384 -13.37 32.40 7.98
N TYR A 385 -12.20 32.20 8.59
CA TYR A 385 -11.77 33.00 9.75
C TYR A 385 -11.56 34.48 9.38
N LEU A 386 -10.94 34.77 8.24
CA LEU A 386 -10.76 36.15 7.76
C LEU A 386 -12.12 36.85 7.56
N ALA A 387 -13.12 36.18 7.00
CA ALA A 387 -14.46 36.76 6.86
C ALA A 387 -15.16 37.06 8.20
N ALA A 388 -14.79 36.35 9.27
CA ALA A 388 -15.31 36.58 10.62
C ALA A 388 -14.54 37.68 11.39
N ILE A 389 -13.31 37.98 10.97
CA ILE A 389 -12.45 38.99 11.59
C ILE A 389 -12.84 40.39 11.08
N PRO A 390 -13.18 41.33 11.97
CA PRO A 390 -13.45 42.72 11.58
C PRO A 390 -12.22 43.34 10.89
N ASP A 391 -12.47 44.15 9.85
CA ASP A 391 -11.45 44.89 9.08
C ASP A 391 -10.42 44.03 8.33
N SER A 392 -10.64 42.71 8.18
CA SER A 392 -9.75 41.83 7.41
C SER A 392 -9.67 42.11 5.91
N ARG A 393 -10.53 42.99 5.39
CA ARG A 393 -10.76 43.27 3.95
C ARG A 393 -11.35 42.10 3.16
N VAL A 394 -11.57 40.95 3.80
CA VAL A 394 -12.26 39.80 3.20
C VAL A 394 -13.71 39.81 3.68
N LEU A 395 -14.64 40.07 2.75
CA LEU A 395 -16.07 40.05 3.05
C LEU A 395 -16.63 38.62 2.99
N PRO A 396 -17.69 38.28 3.75
CA PRO A 396 -18.25 36.92 3.75
C PRO A 396 -18.62 36.37 2.37
N TRP A 397 -19.18 37.20 1.48
CA TRP A 397 -19.53 36.78 0.12
C TRP A 397 -18.30 36.40 -0.73
N MET A 398 -17.14 37.00 -0.46
CA MET A 398 -15.87 36.70 -1.13
C MET A 398 -15.41 35.29 -0.76
N THR A 399 -15.52 34.93 0.51
CA THR A 399 -15.25 33.59 1.01
C THR A 399 -16.22 32.56 0.42
N VAL A 400 -17.53 32.87 0.36
CA VAL A 400 -18.52 31.99 -0.28
C VAL A 400 -18.14 31.70 -1.74
N LEU A 401 -17.68 32.70 -2.50
CA LEU A 401 -17.23 32.51 -3.87
C LEU A 401 -16.04 31.56 -3.96
N ILE A 402 -15.05 31.70 -3.06
CA ILE A 402 -13.89 30.81 -2.99
C ILE A 402 -14.34 29.37 -2.70
N LEU A 403 -15.18 29.18 -1.67
CA LEU A 403 -15.69 27.86 -1.28
C LEU A 403 -16.51 27.20 -2.40
N ALA A 404 -17.45 27.94 -2.99
CA ALA A 404 -18.30 27.45 -4.07
C ALA A 404 -17.46 27.02 -5.27
N ARG A 405 -16.44 27.80 -5.63
CA ARG A 405 -15.52 27.47 -6.72
C ARG A 405 -14.71 26.20 -6.41
N GLU A 406 -14.12 26.08 -5.22
CA GLU A 406 -13.35 24.89 -4.85
C GLU A 406 -14.23 23.62 -4.85
N PHE A 407 -15.47 23.73 -4.38
CA PHE A 407 -16.45 22.65 -4.45
C PHE A 407 -16.75 22.25 -5.89
N VAL A 408 -17.18 23.20 -6.73
CA VAL A 408 -17.52 22.96 -8.15
C VAL A 408 -16.36 22.33 -8.91
N VAL A 409 -15.15 22.87 -8.75
CA VAL A 409 -13.95 22.33 -9.42
C VAL A 409 -13.61 20.93 -8.95
N THR A 410 -13.77 20.65 -7.66
CA THR A 410 -13.54 19.31 -7.09
C THR A 410 -14.53 18.30 -7.64
N THR A 411 -15.82 18.63 -7.65
CA THR A 411 -16.87 17.76 -8.16
C THR A 411 -16.71 17.51 -9.66
N LEU A 412 -16.47 18.56 -10.45
CA LEU A 412 -16.25 18.41 -11.90
C LEU A 412 -15.00 17.61 -12.21
N ARG A 413 -13.91 17.79 -11.45
CA ARG A 413 -12.71 16.96 -11.59
C ARG A 413 -13.03 15.49 -11.33
N ALA A 414 -13.68 15.19 -10.22
CA ALA A 414 -14.05 13.81 -9.87
C ALA A 414 -14.95 13.18 -10.95
N MET A 415 -15.89 13.93 -11.51
CA MET A 415 -16.77 13.46 -12.59
C MET A 415 -16.01 13.19 -13.90
N VAL A 416 -15.04 14.02 -14.28
CA VAL A 416 -14.22 13.82 -15.49
C VAL A 416 -13.24 12.65 -15.29
N GLU A 417 -12.62 12.56 -14.11
CA GLU A 417 -11.73 11.44 -13.75
C GLU A 417 -12.51 10.11 -13.71
N SER A 418 -13.73 10.10 -13.16
CA SER A 418 -14.60 8.91 -13.18
C SER A 418 -15.06 8.51 -14.58
N ALA A 419 -15.03 9.44 -15.54
CA ALA A 419 -15.37 9.18 -16.94
C ALA A 419 -14.13 8.82 -17.79
N GLY A 420 -12.97 8.57 -17.17
CA GLY A 420 -11.74 8.17 -17.86
C GLY A 420 -10.98 9.29 -18.57
N GLY A 421 -11.33 10.55 -18.33
CA GLY A 421 -10.61 11.70 -18.89
C GLY A 421 -9.36 12.07 -18.07
N ASP A 422 -8.19 12.11 -18.71
CA ASP A 422 -6.98 12.67 -18.08
C ASP A 422 -7.02 14.20 -18.12
N PHE A 423 -7.20 14.82 -16.96
CA PHE A 423 -7.40 16.25 -16.83
C PHE A 423 -6.23 16.92 -16.11
N SER A 424 -5.13 17.11 -16.86
CA SER A 424 -3.94 17.81 -16.37
C SER A 424 -4.23 19.29 -16.05
N ALA A 425 -3.71 19.75 -14.91
CA ALA A 425 -4.03 21.07 -14.37
C ALA A 425 -3.55 22.21 -15.28
N VAL A 426 -4.48 23.04 -15.75
CA VAL A 426 -4.21 24.29 -16.47
C VAL A 426 -3.33 25.21 -15.61
N TRP A 427 -2.28 25.78 -16.21
CA TRP A 427 -1.30 26.70 -15.59
C TRP A 427 -1.90 27.82 -14.70
N ILE A 428 -3.15 28.20 -14.96
CA ILE A 428 -3.89 29.23 -14.21
C ILE A 428 -4.15 28.84 -12.74
N GLY A 429 -4.16 27.55 -12.41
CA GLY A 429 -4.40 27.05 -11.04
C GLY A 429 -3.28 27.40 -10.05
N LYS A 430 -2.02 27.42 -10.51
CA LYS A 430 -0.85 27.75 -9.66
C LYS A 430 -0.82 29.23 -9.27
N TRP A 431 -1.13 30.11 -10.22
CA TRP A 431 -1.22 31.55 -9.99
C TRP A 431 -2.37 31.89 -9.05
N LYS A 432 -3.52 31.21 -9.18
CA LYS A 432 -4.65 31.35 -8.25
C LYS A 432 -4.24 31.05 -6.81
N PHE A 433 -3.62 29.89 -6.58
CA PHE A 433 -3.20 29.48 -5.23
C PHE A 433 -2.21 30.47 -4.62
N THR A 434 -1.20 30.88 -5.41
CA THR A 434 -0.19 31.85 -4.97
C THR A 434 -0.83 33.18 -4.56
N LEU A 435 -1.78 33.69 -5.35
CA LEU A 435 -2.52 34.91 -5.01
C LEU A 435 -3.40 34.74 -3.78
N GLN A 436 -4.03 33.58 -3.58
CA GLN A 436 -4.81 33.27 -2.38
C GLN A 436 -3.96 33.26 -1.11
N VAL A 437 -2.75 32.69 -1.17
CA VAL A 437 -1.81 32.70 -0.05
C VAL A 437 -1.34 34.12 0.25
N ILE A 438 -0.95 34.88 -0.76
CA ILE A 438 -0.48 36.27 -0.57
C ILE A 438 -1.60 37.15 0.00
N ALA A 439 -2.80 37.10 -0.58
CA ALA A 439 -3.92 37.91 -0.11
C ALA A 439 -4.33 37.57 1.34
N ALA A 440 -4.34 36.28 1.70
CA ALA A 440 -4.61 35.86 3.07
C ALA A 440 -3.52 36.31 4.05
N ALA A 441 -2.24 36.17 3.67
CA ALA A 441 -1.12 36.63 4.48
C ALA A 441 -1.13 38.14 4.70
N LEU A 442 -1.40 38.93 3.65
CA LEU A 442 -1.53 40.38 3.73
C LEU A 442 -2.73 40.80 4.60
N SER A 443 -3.85 40.08 4.51
CA SER A 443 -5.04 40.34 5.33
C SER A 443 -4.76 40.05 6.82
N LEU A 444 -4.07 38.95 7.13
CA LEU A 444 -3.65 38.62 8.50
C LEU A 444 -2.62 39.62 9.05
N LEU A 445 -1.68 40.07 8.21
CA LEU A 445 -0.73 41.13 8.57
C LEU A 445 -1.43 42.47 8.83
N TYR A 446 -2.45 42.81 8.03
CA TYR A 446 -3.20 44.04 8.16
C TYR A 446 -4.00 44.09 9.47
N VAL A 447 -4.65 42.98 9.85
CA VAL A 447 -5.40 42.86 11.11
C VAL A 447 -4.45 42.75 12.31
N SER A 448 -3.18 42.43 12.11
CA SER A 448 -2.19 42.37 13.18
C SER A 448 -1.36 43.66 13.27
N PRO A 449 -1.82 44.72 13.99
CA PRO A 449 -1.04 45.94 14.10
C PRO A 449 0.33 45.66 14.74
N TRP A 450 1.39 46.14 14.08
CA TRP A 450 2.74 46.20 14.63
C TRP A 450 2.77 47.19 15.79
N ARG A 451 2.43 46.75 17.01
CA ARG A 451 2.92 47.44 18.21
C ARG A 451 4.38 47.04 18.43
N THR A 452 5.30 47.67 17.71
CA THR A 452 6.70 47.75 18.12
C THR A 452 6.77 48.77 19.26
N ALA A 453 7.30 48.35 20.40
CA ALA A 453 7.61 49.27 21.51
C ALA A 453 8.62 50.30 21.01
N GLY A 454 8.17 51.52 20.69
CA GLY A 454 9.05 52.65 20.36
C GLY A 454 8.68 53.52 19.17
N TRP A 455 7.72 53.15 18.30
CA TRP A 455 7.26 54.04 17.21
C TRP A 455 5.79 54.46 17.37
N PRO A 456 5.44 55.78 17.23
CA PRO A 456 4.12 56.30 17.60
C PRO A 456 2.99 55.97 16.62
N THR A 457 3.29 55.38 15.46
CA THR A 457 2.27 54.95 14.49
C THR A 457 2.50 53.51 14.10
N PRO A 458 1.50 52.61 14.22
CA PRO A 458 1.62 51.27 13.66
C PRO A 458 1.91 51.40 12.17
N VAL A 459 2.96 50.74 11.68
CA VAL A 459 3.20 50.58 10.24
C VAL A 459 2.07 49.69 9.72
N THR A 460 0.93 50.30 9.41
CA THR A 460 -0.17 49.61 8.77
C THR A 460 0.21 49.46 7.30
N LEU A 461 0.22 48.21 6.83
CA LEU A 461 0.18 47.93 5.40
C LEU A 461 -0.91 48.81 4.78
N GLY A 462 -0.57 49.54 3.71
CA GLY A 462 -1.53 50.43 3.07
C GLY A 462 -2.77 49.64 2.67
N ALA A 463 -3.94 50.04 3.17
CA ALA A 463 -5.21 49.37 2.92
C ALA A 463 -5.44 49.07 1.43
N GLY A 464 -5.06 50.02 0.56
CA GLY A 464 -5.18 49.86 -0.89
C GLY A 464 -4.35 48.71 -1.47
N LEU A 465 -3.22 48.33 -0.85
CA LEU A 465 -2.44 47.17 -1.28
C LEU A 465 -3.17 45.87 -0.94
N VAL A 466 -3.71 45.77 0.28
CA VAL A 466 -4.49 44.59 0.71
C VAL A 466 -5.73 44.44 -0.16
N ASP A 467 -6.47 45.53 -0.36
CA ASP A 467 -7.65 45.56 -1.21
C ASP A 467 -7.30 45.11 -2.65
N ALA A 468 -6.20 45.63 -3.23
CA ALA A 468 -5.75 45.25 -4.57
C ALA A 468 -5.47 43.73 -4.69
N PHE A 469 -4.80 43.12 -3.71
CA PHE A 469 -4.52 41.69 -3.72
C PHE A 469 -5.77 40.84 -3.48
N VAL A 470 -6.68 41.25 -2.59
CA VAL A 470 -7.96 40.57 -2.37
C VAL A 470 -8.81 40.59 -3.64
N TRP A 471 -8.91 41.74 -4.32
CA TRP A 471 -9.64 41.85 -5.59
C TRP A 471 -8.97 41.06 -6.72
N ALA A 472 -7.64 41.13 -6.84
CA ALA A 472 -6.90 40.34 -7.83
C ALA A 472 -7.11 38.83 -7.61
N MET A 473 -7.04 38.38 -6.35
CA MET A 473 -7.32 37.00 -5.97
C MET A 473 -8.74 36.57 -6.35
N LEU A 474 -9.75 37.41 -6.10
CA LEU A 474 -11.14 37.11 -6.45
C LEU A 474 -11.37 37.01 -7.95
N ILE A 475 -10.83 37.97 -8.72
CA ILE A 475 -10.93 37.98 -10.18
C ILE A 475 -10.31 36.71 -10.74
N VAL A 476 -9.10 36.35 -10.30
CA VAL A 476 -8.41 35.13 -10.76
C VAL A 476 -9.15 33.87 -10.32
N THR A 477 -9.74 33.84 -9.11
CA THR A 477 -10.54 32.72 -8.63
C THR A 477 -11.79 32.50 -9.50
N ALA A 478 -12.50 33.59 -9.83
CA ALA A 478 -13.69 33.55 -10.68
C ALA A 478 -13.36 33.14 -12.13
N ILE A 479 -12.34 33.76 -12.74
CA ILE A 479 -11.86 33.39 -14.08
C ILE A 479 -11.43 31.92 -14.10
N SER A 480 -10.66 31.49 -13.10
CA SER A 480 -10.22 30.11 -12.99
C SER A 480 -11.41 29.15 -12.87
N GLY A 481 -12.42 29.47 -12.07
CA GLY A 481 -13.65 28.68 -11.99
C GLY A 481 -14.34 28.53 -13.35
N VAL A 482 -14.59 29.64 -14.05
CA VAL A 482 -15.26 29.62 -15.37
C VAL A 482 -14.45 28.84 -16.41
N THR A 483 -13.13 29.06 -16.47
CA THR A 483 -12.25 28.31 -17.39
C THR A 483 -12.27 26.82 -17.10
N TYR A 484 -12.25 26.42 -15.82
CA TYR A 484 -12.29 25.02 -15.42
C TYR A 484 -13.62 24.37 -15.79
N THR A 485 -14.74 25.04 -15.48
CA THR A 485 -16.07 24.54 -15.82
C THR A 485 -16.27 24.39 -17.33
N ARG A 486 -15.79 25.34 -18.14
CA ARG A 486 -15.85 25.23 -19.61
C ARG A 486 -15.02 24.06 -20.15
N ALA A 487 -13.82 23.88 -19.62
CA ALA A 487 -12.94 22.78 -20.03
C ALA A 487 -13.49 21.42 -19.60
N ALA A 488 -14.08 21.31 -18.41
CA ALA A 488 -14.76 20.09 -17.95
C ALA A 488 -15.99 19.77 -18.82
N ILE A 489 -16.83 20.76 -19.13
CA ILE A 489 -18.00 20.57 -20.03
C ILE A 489 -17.54 20.12 -21.43
N ALA A 490 -16.46 20.70 -21.96
CA ALA A 490 -15.90 20.29 -23.25
C ALA A 490 -15.41 18.83 -23.23
N ALA A 491 -14.68 18.44 -22.18
CA ALA A 491 -14.19 17.07 -21.99
C ALA A 491 -15.34 16.05 -21.84
N MET A 492 -16.40 16.41 -21.11
CA MET A 492 -17.58 15.56 -20.98
C MET A 492 -18.34 15.40 -22.30
N ARG A 493 -18.40 16.45 -23.14
CA ARG A 493 -19.05 16.40 -24.46
C ARG A 493 -18.28 15.55 -25.47
N SER A 494 -16.95 15.56 -25.43
CA SER A 494 -16.12 14.71 -26.32
C SER A 494 -16.14 13.23 -25.93
N SER A 495 -16.66 12.89 -24.75
CA SER A 495 -16.70 11.53 -24.20
C SER A 495 -18.06 10.86 -24.38
N GLN A 496 -19.06 11.54 -24.95
CA GLN A 496 -20.32 10.90 -25.33
C GLN A 496 -20.12 10.14 -26.65
N PRO A 497 -20.48 8.84 -26.73
CA PRO A 497 -20.44 8.12 -27.99
C PRO A 497 -21.46 8.77 -28.93
N THR A 498 -21.01 9.13 -30.14
CA THR A 498 -21.91 9.42 -31.25
C THR A 498 -22.76 8.18 -31.48
N LEU A 499 -24.04 8.27 -31.12
CA LEU A 499 -25.08 7.38 -31.62
C LEU A 499 -25.26 7.68 -33.11
N GLU A 500 -24.46 7.04 -33.96
CA GLU A 500 -24.75 6.83 -35.38
C GLU A 500 -24.69 5.35 -35.71
#